data_AF-A0A225A6K6-F1
#
_entry.id   AF-A0A225A6K6-F1
#
_cell.length_a   1.000
_cell.length_b   1.000
_cell.length_c   1.000
_cell.angle_alpha   90.00
_cell.angle_beta   90.00
_cell.angle_gamma   90.00
#
_symmetry.space_group_name_H-M   'P 1'
#
loop_
_entity.id
_entity.type
_entity.pdbx_description
1 polymer ?
#
loop_
_entity_poly.entity_id
_entity_poly.type
_entity_poly.pdbx_seq_one_letter_code
_entity_poly.pdbx_strand_id
1 'polypeptide(L)'
;MSDEVSPYKAIVLDLNGVLLSYGNAAFVSPLKLRHIKNIFDSPTWYEYECGRSSRKECYSTVASEFGLDVDTWTQTLDQLTEDDVKIYGMTTVLPKLYHLSHGRLVYHIKEIHTHHGPVVRIAPNELPSTDPQAWRDIFSHGKHKGLSPDIAFYNPYNDQPPSIISSSDDAHHELRKRLSGGFSEMAMRAQEGLIGGYVDLLMRRLRENSVDSSGRPQSVNMRD
;
A
#
# COMPACT_ATOMS: atom_id res chain seq x y z
N MET A 1 -9.68 -28.26 -20.14
CA MET A 1 -8.88 -27.53 -19.13
C MET A 1 -9.89 -26.69 -18.39
N SER A 2 -10.30 -27.19 -17.23
CA SER A 2 -11.51 -26.76 -16.54
C SER A 2 -11.30 -25.36 -15.96
N ASP A 3 -12.21 -24.44 -16.28
CA ASP A 3 -12.33 -23.15 -15.61
C ASP A 3 -12.56 -23.42 -14.11
N GLU A 4 -11.52 -23.21 -13.31
CA GLU A 4 -11.62 -23.25 -11.87
C GLU A 4 -12.35 -21.97 -11.43
N VAL A 5 -13.67 -22.06 -11.38
CA VAL A 5 -14.54 -21.02 -10.84
C VAL A 5 -14.07 -20.76 -9.41
N SER A 6 -13.44 -19.60 -9.21
CA SER A 6 -13.10 -19.10 -7.89
C SER A 6 -14.36 -19.18 -7.00
N PRO A 7 -14.30 -19.85 -5.83
CA PRO A 7 -15.49 -20.10 -5.00
C PRO A 7 -16.06 -18.81 -4.39
N TYR A 8 -15.30 -17.72 -4.44
CA TYR A 8 -15.59 -16.48 -3.74
C TYR A 8 -16.47 -15.54 -4.57
N LYS A 9 -17.55 -15.04 -3.95
CA LYS A 9 -18.55 -14.16 -4.59
C LYS A 9 -18.49 -12.70 -4.12
N ALA A 10 -17.80 -12.44 -3.00
CA ALA A 10 -17.55 -11.11 -2.44
C ALA A 10 -16.27 -11.07 -1.58
N ILE A 11 -15.77 -9.86 -1.30
CA ILE A 11 -14.57 -9.50 -0.54
C ILE A 11 -14.96 -8.31 0.35
N VAL A 12 -14.59 -8.25 1.63
CA VAL A 12 -14.96 -7.13 2.54
C VAL A 12 -13.72 -6.51 3.19
N LEU A 13 -13.28 -5.38 2.64
CA LEU A 13 -12.05 -4.71 3.04
C LEU A 13 -12.30 -3.65 4.12
N ASP A 14 -11.61 -3.72 5.25
CA ASP A 14 -11.53 -2.60 6.21
C ASP A 14 -10.29 -1.72 5.92
N LEU A 15 -10.54 -0.48 5.50
CA LEU A 15 -9.53 0.54 5.19
C LEU A 15 -9.67 1.74 6.13
N ASN A 16 -8.93 1.75 7.25
CA ASN A 16 -8.91 2.87 8.20
C ASN A 16 -10.32 3.32 8.61
N GLY A 17 -11.21 2.35 8.82
CA GLY A 17 -12.56 2.60 9.27
C GLY A 17 -13.62 2.79 8.19
N VAL A 18 -13.29 2.41 6.95
CA VAL A 18 -14.25 2.26 5.86
C VAL A 18 -14.26 0.80 5.43
N LEU A 19 -15.42 0.15 5.60
CA LEU A 19 -15.65 -1.21 5.13
C LEU A 19 -16.19 -1.16 3.68
N LEU A 20 -15.44 -1.74 2.75
CA LEU A 20 -15.75 -1.83 1.33
C LEU A 20 -16.09 -3.28 0.97
N SER A 21 -17.30 -3.56 0.49
CA SER A 21 -17.63 -4.87 -0.08
C SER A 21 -17.41 -4.86 -1.59
N TYR A 22 -16.59 -5.77 -2.11
CA TYR A 22 -16.32 -5.99 -3.53
C TYR A 22 -16.84 -7.36 -3.96
N GLY A 23 -17.86 -7.43 -4.83
CA GLY A 23 -18.46 -8.68 -5.29
C GLY A 23 -19.88 -8.52 -5.82
N ASN A 24 -20.35 -9.48 -6.64
CA ASN A 24 -21.72 -9.49 -7.18
C ASN A 24 -22.75 -10.07 -6.18
N ALA A 25 -22.29 -10.68 -5.08
CA ALA A 25 -23.16 -11.06 -3.97
C ALA A 25 -23.10 -9.95 -2.92
N ALA A 26 -24.27 -9.38 -2.59
CA ALA A 26 -24.38 -8.51 -1.43
C ALA A 26 -23.87 -9.28 -0.20
N PHE A 27 -22.96 -8.69 0.56
CA PHE A 27 -22.59 -9.20 1.89
C PHE A 27 -23.85 -9.30 2.75
N VAL A 28 -24.37 -10.52 2.93
CA VAL A 28 -25.55 -10.80 3.77
C VAL A 28 -25.06 -11.16 5.16
N SER A 29 -24.41 -10.22 5.84
CA SER A 29 -24.17 -10.40 7.27
C SER A 29 -25.38 -9.95 8.08
N PRO A 30 -25.73 -10.69 9.14
CA PRO A 30 -26.70 -10.22 10.14
C PRO A 30 -26.23 -8.95 10.86
N LEU A 31 -24.93 -8.62 10.81
CA LEU A 31 -24.35 -7.43 11.44
C LEU A 31 -24.08 -6.32 10.42
N LYS A 32 -24.47 -5.10 10.78
CA LYS A 32 -24.11 -3.91 9.99
C LYS A 32 -22.60 -3.71 10.04
N LEU A 33 -21.99 -3.36 8.90
CA LEU A 33 -20.56 -3.05 8.79
C LEU A 33 -20.07 -2.07 9.87
N ARG A 34 -20.86 -1.04 10.19
CA ARG A 34 -20.51 -0.08 11.26
C ARG A 34 -20.36 -0.73 12.65
N HIS A 35 -21.13 -1.77 12.95
CA HIS A 35 -20.98 -2.53 14.20
C HIS A 35 -19.71 -3.37 14.19
N ILE A 36 -19.39 -4.01 13.06
CA ILE A 36 -18.16 -4.80 12.89
C ILE A 36 -16.94 -3.91 13.08
N LYS A 37 -16.95 -2.71 12.49
CA LYS A 37 -15.90 -1.71 12.70
C LYS A 37 -15.70 -1.35 14.18
N ASN A 38 -16.79 -1.03 14.88
CA ASN A 38 -16.70 -0.65 16.31
C ASN A 38 -16.11 -1.77 17.17
N ILE A 39 -16.30 -3.03 16.75
CA ILE A 39 -15.71 -4.19 17.41
C ILE A 39 -14.20 -4.28 17.12
N PHE A 40 -13.77 -4.08 15.87
CA PHE A 40 -12.34 -4.05 15.54
C PHE A 40 -11.59 -2.91 16.21
N ASP A 41 -12.26 -1.78 16.45
CA ASP A 41 -11.71 -0.66 17.21
C ASP A 41 -11.71 -0.90 18.75
N SER A 42 -12.26 -2.02 19.24
CA SER A 42 -12.39 -2.27 20.67
C SER A 42 -11.06 -2.63 21.34
N PRO A 43 -10.85 -2.24 22.62
CA PRO A 43 -9.69 -2.67 23.39
C PRO A 43 -9.58 -4.20 23.47
N THR A 44 -10.71 -4.88 23.56
CA THR A 44 -10.81 -6.35 23.59
C THR A 44 -10.24 -6.97 22.31
N TRP A 45 -10.59 -6.42 21.15
CA TRP A 45 -10.05 -6.88 19.87
C TRP A 45 -8.56 -6.56 19.73
N TYR A 46 -8.13 -5.37 20.16
CA TYR A 46 -6.72 -4.99 20.21
C TYR A 46 -5.87 -5.94 21.07
N GLU A 47 -6.37 -6.36 22.24
CA GLU A 47 -5.69 -7.33 23.11
C GLU A 47 -5.56 -8.71 22.46
N TYR A 48 -6.59 -9.13 21.73
CA TYR A 48 -6.57 -10.34 20.91
C TYR A 48 -5.54 -10.27 19.78
N GLU A 49 -5.51 -9.17 19.04
CA GLU A 49 -4.53 -8.95 17.96
C GLU A 49 -3.09 -8.92 18.49
N CYS A 50 -2.88 -8.39 19.69
CA CYS A 50 -1.60 -8.41 20.40
C CYS A 50 -1.22 -9.81 20.95
N GLY A 51 -2.07 -10.83 20.77
CA GLY A 51 -1.85 -12.18 21.26
C GLY A 51 -1.95 -12.33 22.78
N ARG A 52 -2.55 -11.35 23.47
CA ARG A 52 -2.70 -11.34 24.94
C ARG A 52 -3.93 -12.10 25.42
N SER A 53 -4.92 -12.32 24.54
CA SER A 53 -6.11 -13.13 24.82
C SER A 53 -6.27 -14.26 23.80
N SER A 54 -6.85 -15.38 24.23
CA SER A 54 -7.14 -16.50 23.32
C SER A 54 -8.35 -16.19 22.40
N ARG A 55 -8.46 -16.86 21.23
CA ARG A 55 -9.58 -16.65 20.29
C ARG A 55 -10.95 -16.86 20.96
N LYS A 56 -11.08 -17.92 21.75
CA LYS A 56 -12.32 -18.26 22.45
C LYS A 56 -12.71 -17.18 23.46
N GLU A 57 -11.73 -16.66 24.19
CA GLU A 57 -11.89 -15.62 25.20
C GLU A 57 -12.26 -14.29 24.56
N CYS A 58 -11.51 -13.84 23.55
CA CYS A 58 -11.81 -12.64 22.78
C CYS A 58 -13.24 -12.66 22.23
N TYR A 59 -13.64 -13.75 21.57
CA TYR A 59 -14.93 -13.82 20.90
C TYR A 59 -16.07 -13.80 21.92
N SER A 60 -15.90 -14.43 23.09
CA SER A 60 -16.87 -14.36 24.18
C SER A 60 -16.96 -12.97 24.80
N THR A 61 -15.83 -12.29 24.98
CA THR A 61 -15.78 -10.95 25.59
C THR A 61 -16.38 -9.92 24.66
N VAL A 62 -16.02 -9.94 23.37
CA VAL A 62 -16.60 -9.08 22.33
C VAL A 62 -18.11 -9.29 22.22
N ALA A 63 -18.58 -10.54 22.20
CA ALA A 63 -20.00 -10.83 22.15
C ALA A 63 -20.75 -10.24 23.36
N SER A 64 -20.16 -10.34 24.56
CA SER A 64 -20.74 -9.75 25.77
C SER A 64 -20.71 -8.21 25.76
N GLU A 65 -19.62 -7.60 25.27
CA GLU A 65 -19.39 -6.15 25.26
C GLU A 65 -20.31 -5.44 24.28
N PHE A 66 -20.55 -6.05 23.11
CA PHE A 66 -21.36 -5.48 22.05
C PHE A 66 -22.79 -6.04 21.99
N GLY A 67 -23.19 -6.86 22.97
CA GLY A 67 -24.53 -7.43 23.06
C GLY A 67 -24.90 -8.33 21.88
N LEU A 68 -23.91 -9.07 21.36
CA LEU A 68 -24.05 -9.95 20.20
C LEU A 68 -24.17 -11.40 20.65
N ASP A 69 -24.85 -12.19 19.83
CA ASP A 69 -24.78 -13.64 19.93
C ASP A 69 -23.41 -14.13 19.42
N VAL A 70 -22.75 -14.99 20.21
CA VAL A 70 -21.39 -15.48 19.93
C VAL A 70 -21.35 -16.24 18.60
N ASP A 71 -22.40 -17.01 18.31
CA ASP A 71 -22.48 -17.80 17.07
C ASP A 71 -22.67 -16.89 15.86
N THR A 72 -23.48 -15.85 15.99
CA THR A 72 -23.67 -14.80 14.97
C THR A 72 -22.37 -14.02 14.70
N TRP A 73 -21.62 -13.66 15.75
CA TRP A 73 -20.31 -13.00 15.64
C TRP A 73 -19.27 -13.91 15.00
N THR A 74 -19.22 -15.17 15.43
CA THR A 74 -18.30 -16.18 14.90
C THR A 74 -18.58 -16.45 13.44
N GLN A 75 -19.84 -16.63 13.03
CA GLN A 75 -20.23 -16.80 11.64
C GLN A 75 -19.93 -15.56 10.79
N THR A 76 -20.14 -14.35 11.33
CA THR A 76 -19.79 -13.11 10.63
C THR A 76 -18.28 -13.00 10.42
N LEU A 77 -17.49 -13.32 11.45
CA LEU A 77 -16.03 -13.35 11.34
C LEU A 77 -15.52 -14.47 10.45
N ASP A 78 -16.11 -15.65 10.49
CA ASP A 78 -15.74 -16.79 9.65
C ASP A 78 -16.06 -16.48 8.18
N GLN A 79 -17.18 -15.78 7.89
CA GLN A 79 -17.43 -15.23 6.54
C GLN A 79 -16.39 -14.17 6.15
N LEU A 80 -16.01 -13.27 7.07
CA LEU A 80 -14.95 -12.28 6.83
C LEU A 80 -13.55 -12.91 6.73
N THR A 81 -13.30 -14.08 7.32
CA THR A 81 -11.99 -14.78 7.31
C THR A 81 -11.89 -15.87 6.24
N GLU A 82 -13.01 -16.41 5.74
CA GLU A 82 -13.06 -17.23 4.53
C GLU A 82 -12.91 -16.40 3.25
N ASP A 83 -13.41 -15.15 3.23
CA ASP A 83 -13.40 -14.29 2.05
C ASP A 83 -12.26 -13.24 1.99
N ASP A 84 -11.51 -12.95 3.07
CA ASP A 84 -10.45 -11.92 3.05
C ASP A 84 -9.04 -12.41 3.40
N VAL A 85 -8.12 -12.20 2.45
CA VAL A 85 -6.68 -11.94 2.64
C VAL A 85 -5.96 -12.90 3.61
N LYS A 86 -5.43 -14.00 3.06
CA LYS A 86 -4.61 -14.97 3.83
C LYS A 86 -3.45 -14.27 4.54
N ILE A 87 -3.51 -14.37 5.86
CA ILE A 87 -2.92 -13.49 6.86
C ILE A 87 -1.42 -13.78 7.02
N TYR A 88 -0.56 -12.87 6.56
CA TYR A 88 0.85 -12.85 6.90
C TYR A 88 1.22 -11.43 7.33
N GLY A 89 1.11 -11.10 8.63
CA GLY A 89 1.65 -9.84 9.17
C GLY A 89 0.67 -8.87 9.87
N MET A 90 -0.55 -9.30 10.22
CA MET A 90 -1.49 -8.46 11.00
C MET A 90 -0.89 -7.93 12.31
N THR A 91 -0.10 -8.72 13.04
CA THR A 91 0.25 -8.36 14.43
C THR A 91 1.37 -7.33 14.54
N THR A 92 2.25 -7.19 13.54
CA THR A 92 3.47 -6.41 13.75
C THR A 92 4.15 -5.96 12.45
N VAL A 93 4.73 -4.76 12.49
CA VAL A 93 5.55 -4.17 11.40
C VAL A 93 6.91 -4.87 11.27
N LEU A 94 7.29 -5.77 12.20
CA LEU A 94 8.62 -6.36 12.27
C LEU A 94 9.07 -7.12 11.00
N PRO A 95 8.25 -7.99 10.36
CA PRO A 95 8.63 -8.65 9.11
C PRO A 95 8.90 -7.64 7.99
N LYS A 96 8.06 -6.61 7.87
CA LYS A 96 8.28 -5.51 6.94
C LYS A 96 9.62 -4.83 7.21
N LEU A 97 9.89 -4.44 8.46
CA LEU A 97 11.15 -3.76 8.83
C LEU A 97 12.36 -4.64 8.56
N TYR A 98 12.27 -5.94 8.86
CA TYR A 98 13.33 -6.90 8.57
C TYR A 98 13.61 -6.97 7.06
N HIS A 99 12.58 -7.17 6.23
CA HIS A 99 12.80 -7.22 4.79
C HIS A 99 13.21 -5.86 4.20
N LEU A 100 12.74 -4.75 4.78
CA LEU A 100 13.16 -3.40 4.39
C LEU A 100 14.64 -3.17 4.69
N SER A 101 15.11 -3.49 5.91
CA SER A 101 16.50 -3.29 6.32
C SER A 101 17.49 -4.15 5.53
N HIS A 102 17.02 -5.28 4.98
CA HIS A 102 17.81 -6.17 4.12
C HIS A 102 17.66 -5.86 2.62
N GLY A 103 16.90 -4.82 2.25
CA GLY A 103 16.65 -4.47 0.84
C GLY A 103 15.84 -5.52 0.06
N ARG A 104 15.08 -6.37 0.77
CA ARG A 104 14.32 -7.49 0.22
C ARG A 104 12.80 -7.30 0.22
N LEU A 105 12.31 -6.17 0.74
CA LEU A 105 10.87 -5.91 0.91
C LEU A 105 10.06 -6.12 -0.37
N VAL A 106 10.52 -5.58 -1.50
CA VAL A 106 9.80 -5.69 -2.78
C VAL A 106 9.66 -7.15 -3.24
N TYR A 107 10.70 -7.96 -3.06
CA TYR A 107 10.66 -9.39 -3.41
C TYR A 107 9.73 -10.16 -2.49
N HIS A 108 9.75 -9.84 -1.19
CA HIS A 108 8.87 -10.44 -0.20
C HIS A 108 7.40 -10.11 -0.49
N ILE A 109 7.07 -8.84 -0.76
CA ILE A 109 5.72 -8.42 -1.14
C ILE A 109 5.24 -9.17 -2.39
N LYS A 110 6.10 -9.29 -3.41
CA LYS A 110 5.79 -10.07 -4.63
C LYS A 110 5.51 -11.54 -4.32
N GLU A 111 6.32 -12.16 -3.46
CA GLU A 111 6.15 -13.54 -3.03
C GLU A 111 4.80 -13.72 -2.33
N ILE A 112 4.45 -12.82 -1.40
CA ILE A 112 3.16 -12.86 -0.71
C ILE A 112 2.01 -12.72 -1.72
N HIS A 113 2.07 -11.76 -2.65
CA HIS A 113 1.05 -11.64 -3.70
C HIS A 113 0.92 -12.89 -4.58
N THR A 114 2.03 -13.57 -4.86
CA THR A 114 2.02 -14.81 -5.66
C THR A 114 1.26 -15.94 -4.95
N HIS A 115 1.37 -16.02 -3.63
CA HIS A 115 0.74 -17.09 -2.84
C HIS A 115 -0.68 -16.73 -2.35
N HIS A 116 -0.94 -15.45 -2.09
CA HIS A 116 -2.13 -14.98 -1.38
C HIS A 116 -3.06 -14.12 -2.22
N GLY A 117 -2.65 -13.74 -3.43
CA GLY A 117 -3.50 -13.04 -4.38
C GLY A 117 -3.25 -11.53 -4.47
N PRO A 118 -4.17 -10.78 -5.09
CA PRO A 118 -3.91 -9.41 -5.53
C PRO A 118 -3.89 -8.38 -4.39
N VAL A 119 -4.48 -8.68 -3.23
CA VAL A 119 -4.51 -7.79 -2.07
C VAL A 119 -3.96 -8.55 -0.88
N VAL A 120 -2.90 -8.03 -0.27
CA VAL A 120 -2.23 -8.69 0.87
C VAL A 120 -1.92 -7.66 1.94
N ARG A 121 -1.96 -8.07 3.21
CA ARG A 121 -1.61 -7.21 4.35
C ARG A 121 -0.18 -7.49 4.76
N ILE A 122 0.66 -6.45 4.88
CA ILE A 122 2.09 -6.57 5.25
C ILE A 122 2.45 -5.89 6.57
N ALA A 123 1.55 -5.03 7.07
CA ALA A 123 1.62 -4.38 8.37
C ALA A 123 0.19 -4.06 8.84
N PRO A 124 -0.02 -3.72 10.13
CA PRO A 124 -1.37 -3.43 10.66
C PRO A 124 -2.15 -2.42 9.83
N ASN A 125 -1.49 -1.36 9.36
CA ASN A 125 -2.05 -0.26 8.59
C ASN A 125 -1.62 -0.23 7.11
N GLU A 126 -1.10 -1.34 6.55
CA GLU A 126 -0.57 -1.35 5.18
C GLU A 126 -1.06 -2.54 4.34
N LEU A 127 -1.66 -2.20 3.20
CA LEU A 127 -2.25 -3.12 2.23
C LEU A 127 -1.71 -2.83 0.83
N PRO A 128 -0.62 -3.47 0.41
CA PRO A 128 -0.25 -3.49 -1.00
C PRO A 128 -1.32 -4.21 -1.84
N SER A 129 -1.57 -3.66 -3.03
CA SER A 129 -2.49 -4.22 -4.03
C SER A 129 -1.82 -4.25 -5.40
N THR A 130 -2.02 -5.34 -6.13
CA THR A 130 -1.66 -5.50 -7.54
C THR A 130 -2.87 -5.42 -8.48
N ASP A 131 -4.05 -5.10 -7.96
CA ASP A 131 -5.28 -4.99 -8.74
C ASP A 131 -5.30 -3.68 -9.58
N PRO A 132 -5.45 -3.74 -10.91
CA PRO A 132 -5.62 -2.54 -11.75
C PRO A 132 -6.83 -1.67 -11.35
N GLN A 133 -7.87 -2.25 -10.76
CA GLN A 133 -9.02 -1.50 -10.27
C GLN A 133 -8.65 -0.65 -9.05
N ALA A 134 -7.87 -1.20 -8.11
CA ALA A 134 -7.40 -0.47 -6.94
C ALA A 134 -6.59 0.78 -7.34
N TRP A 135 -5.80 0.72 -8.42
CA TRP A 135 -5.11 1.90 -8.94
C TRP A 135 -6.07 3.03 -9.31
N ARG A 136 -7.18 2.69 -9.98
CA ARG A 136 -8.21 3.67 -10.35
C ARG A 136 -8.92 4.21 -9.13
N ASP A 137 -9.26 3.36 -8.17
CA ASP A 137 -10.00 3.79 -6.98
C ASP A 137 -9.14 4.68 -6.07
N ILE A 138 -7.88 4.32 -5.85
CA ILE A 138 -6.93 5.06 -5.00
C ILE A 138 -6.52 6.39 -5.64
N PHE A 139 -6.14 6.38 -6.93
CA PHE A 139 -5.58 7.55 -7.61
C PHE A 139 -6.57 8.26 -8.55
N SER A 140 -7.88 7.99 -8.43
CA SER A 140 -8.88 8.68 -9.24
C SER A 140 -8.90 10.18 -8.97
N HIS A 141 -8.96 10.95 -10.05
CA HIS A 141 -9.17 12.40 -10.03
C HIS A 141 -10.55 12.69 -10.63
N GLY A 142 -11.49 13.23 -9.84
CA GLY A 142 -12.84 13.55 -10.34
C GLY A 142 -13.94 13.57 -9.28
N LYS A 143 -15.19 13.24 -9.69
CA LYS A 143 -16.37 13.21 -8.80
C LYS A 143 -16.27 12.16 -7.69
N HIS A 144 -15.51 11.09 -7.92
CA HIS A 144 -15.02 10.20 -6.90
C HIS A 144 -13.65 10.73 -6.47
N LYS A 145 -13.54 11.22 -5.23
CA LYS A 145 -12.24 11.59 -4.66
C LYS A 145 -11.49 10.29 -4.38
N GLY A 146 -10.33 10.11 -5.02
CA GLY A 146 -9.36 9.09 -4.61
C GLY A 146 -8.93 9.27 -3.15
N LEU A 147 -8.20 8.30 -2.61
CA LEU A 147 -7.70 8.38 -1.24
C LEU A 147 -6.70 9.52 -1.11
N SER A 148 -6.84 10.31 -0.05
CA SER A 148 -5.84 11.32 0.29
C SER A 148 -4.51 10.64 0.61
N PRO A 149 -3.38 11.16 0.08
CA PRO A 149 -2.06 10.65 0.44
C PRO A 149 -1.84 10.69 1.95
N ASP A 150 -1.17 9.68 2.49
CA ASP A 150 -0.71 9.71 3.88
C ASP A 150 0.44 10.71 4.01
N ILE A 151 0.14 11.90 4.54
CA ILE A 151 1.13 12.98 4.71
C ILE A 151 2.26 12.54 5.67
N ALA A 152 1.96 11.69 6.66
CA ALA A 152 2.97 11.21 7.60
C ALA A 152 4.02 10.33 6.91
N PHE A 153 3.66 9.67 5.79
CA PHE A 153 4.61 8.94 4.97
C PHE A 153 5.64 9.87 4.29
N TYR A 154 5.21 11.05 3.83
CA TYR A 154 6.05 11.99 3.09
C TYR A 154 6.75 13.05 3.96
N ASN A 155 6.28 13.27 5.19
CA ASN A 155 6.92 14.16 6.16
C ASN A 155 6.79 13.60 7.59
N PRO A 156 7.51 12.51 7.90
CA PRO A 156 7.32 11.77 9.15
C PRO A 156 7.71 12.55 10.42
N TYR A 157 8.64 13.49 10.31
CA TYR A 157 9.13 14.27 11.46
C TYR A 157 8.55 15.69 11.52
N ASN A 158 7.74 16.07 10.52
CA ASN A 158 7.17 17.42 10.37
C ASN A 158 8.19 18.55 10.52
N ASP A 159 9.46 18.27 10.21
CA ASP A 159 10.61 19.16 10.35
C ASP A 159 10.97 19.83 9.02
N GLN A 160 10.46 19.29 7.91
CA GLN A 160 10.64 19.84 6.58
C GLN A 160 9.49 20.77 6.19
N PRO A 161 9.78 21.89 5.50
CA PRO A 161 8.75 22.72 4.89
C PRO A 161 7.84 21.90 3.96
N PRO A 162 6.52 22.19 3.92
CA PRO A 162 5.60 21.49 3.04
C PRO A 162 6.07 21.58 1.57
N SER A 163 6.16 20.42 0.93
CA SER A 163 6.50 20.29 -0.49
C SER A 163 5.24 19.95 -1.29
N ILE A 164 5.34 19.94 -2.63
CA ILE A 164 4.22 19.49 -3.46
C ILE A 164 3.74 18.08 -3.09
N ILE A 165 4.60 17.18 -2.60
CA ILE A 165 4.21 15.81 -2.24
C ILE A 165 3.79 15.64 -0.76
N SER A 166 4.09 16.62 0.09
CA SER A 166 3.83 16.59 1.55
C SER A 166 2.86 17.68 2.02
N SER A 167 2.02 18.19 1.10
CA SER A 167 1.04 19.25 1.37
C SER A 167 -0.40 18.71 1.34
N SER A 168 -1.31 19.39 2.05
CA SER A 168 -2.76 19.18 1.93
C SER A 168 -3.25 19.40 0.49
N ASP A 169 -4.38 18.80 0.10
CA ASP A 169 -4.97 18.91 -1.25
C ASP A 169 -5.01 20.34 -1.82
N ASP A 170 -5.46 21.33 -1.02
CA ASP A 170 -5.56 22.73 -1.48
C ASP A 170 -4.18 23.35 -1.77
N ALA A 171 -3.24 23.17 -0.84
CA ALA A 171 -1.87 23.63 -1.00
C ALA A 171 -1.15 22.87 -2.14
N HIS A 172 -1.39 21.57 -2.29
CA HIS A 172 -0.90 20.76 -3.40
C HIS A 172 -1.36 21.34 -4.74
N HIS A 173 -2.66 21.67 -4.87
CA HIS A 173 -3.22 22.25 -6.09
C HIS A 173 -2.54 23.58 -6.45
N GLU A 174 -2.37 24.49 -5.49
CA GLU A 174 -1.70 25.77 -5.71
C GLU A 174 -0.23 25.63 -6.07
N LEU A 175 0.52 24.77 -5.38
CA LEU A 175 1.92 24.47 -5.68
C LEU A 175 2.07 23.86 -7.07
N ARG A 176 1.22 22.88 -7.41
CA ARG A 176 1.19 22.24 -8.74
C ARG A 176 0.92 23.26 -9.84
N LYS A 177 -0.04 24.16 -9.63
CA LYS A 177 -0.36 25.22 -10.60
C LYS A 177 0.84 26.13 -10.85
N ARG A 178 1.54 26.56 -9.79
CA ARG A 178 2.73 27.41 -9.89
C ARG A 178 3.90 26.71 -10.59
N LEU A 179 4.09 25.41 -10.35
CA LEU A 179 5.17 24.62 -10.96
C LEU A 179 4.87 24.17 -12.40
N SER A 180 3.60 24.07 -12.77
CA SER A 180 3.16 23.48 -14.05
C SER A 180 3.83 24.06 -15.29
N GLY A 181 4.10 25.37 -15.31
CA GLY A 181 4.76 26.03 -16.45
C GLY A 181 6.16 25.48 -16.76
N GLY A 182 6.92 25.10 -15.73
CA GLY A 182 8.25 24.52 -15.89
C GLY A 182 8.25 23.09 -16.45
N PHE A 183 7.10 22.42 -16.40
CA PHE A 183 6.87 21.08 -16.96
C PHE A 183 6.06 21.11 -18.27
N SER A 184 5.90 22.29 -18.88
CA SER A 184 5.30 22.41 -20.21
C SER A 184 6.19 21.78 -21.27
N GLU A 185 5.61 21.32 -22.37
CA GLU A 185 6.36 20.73 -23.49
C GLU A 185 7.46 21.66 -24.00
N MET A 186 7.16 22.95 -24.14
CA MET A 186 8.12 23.97 -24.56
C MET A 186 9.27 24.12 -23.56
N ALA A 187 8.97 24.17 -22.25
CA ALA A 187 10.00 24.25 -21.21
C ALA A 187 10.88 23.00 -21.17
N MET A 188 10.28 21.81 -21.31
CA MET A 188 11.01 20.54 -21.38
C MET A 188 11.91 20.46 -22.62
N ARG A 189 11.43 20.90 -23.80
CA ARG A 189 12.24 20.97 -25.02
C ARG A 189 13.39 21.97 -24.88
N ALA A 190 13.18 23.11 -24.22
CA ALA A 190 14.24 24.07 -23.96
C ALA A 190 15.38 23.51 -23.09
N GLN A 191 15.13 22.45 -22.30
CA GLN A 191 16.14 21.77 -21.50
C GLN A 191 16.98 20.75 -22.29
N GLU A 192 16.60 20.42 -23.53
CA GLU A 192 17.26 19.39 -24.35
C GLU A 192 18.77 19.63 -24.47
N GLY A 193 19.18 20.87 -24.79
CA GLY A 193 20.60 21.20 -24.95
C GLY A 193 21.41 21.02 -23.65
N LEU A 194 20.82 21.33 -22.50
CA LEU A 194 21.48 21.16 -21.20
C LEU A 194 21.64 19.68 -20.85
N ILE A 195 20.56 18.90 -20.98
CA ILE A 195 20.57 17.46 -20.71
C ILE A 195 21.52 16.76 -21.68
N GLY A 196 21.44 17.09 -22.97
CA GLY A 196 22.33 16.59 -24.01
C GLY A 196 23.79 16.85 -23.67
N GLY A 197 24.14 18.05 -23.22
CA GLY A 197 25.50 18.38 -22.78
C GLY A 197 26.01 17.50 -21.62
N TYR A 198 25.15 17.17 -20.65
CA TYR A 198 25.52 16.24 -19.57
C TYR A 198 25.65 14.79 -20.05
N VAL A 199 24.80 14.37 -21.00
CA VAL A 199 24.91 13.04 -21.64
C VAL A 199 26.21 12.94 -22.44
N ASP A 200 26.56 13.96 -23.22
CA ASP A 200 27.81 14.03 -23.97
C ASP A 200 29.02 13.98 -23.03
N LEU A 201 28.96 14.72 -21.91
CA LEU A 201 29.99 14.68 -20.88
C LEU A 201 30.14 13.28 -20.29
N LEU A 202 29.04 12.64 -19.92
CA LEU A 202 29.04 11.26 -19.40
C LEU A 202 29.68 10.31 -20.41
N MET A 203 29.25 10.35 -21.68
CA MET A 203 29.78 9.48 -22.73
C MET A 203 31.26 9.72 -22.99
N ARG A 204 31.72 10.98 -22.96
CA ARG A 204 33.13 11.32 -23.08
C ARG A 204 33.94 10.73 -21.92
N ARG A 205 33.50 10.91 -20.67
CA ARG A 205 34.17 10.38 -19.49
C ARG A 205 34.21 8.86 -19.49
N LEU A 206 33.13 8.20 -19.89
CA LEU A 206 33.10 6.74 -20.04
C LEU A 206 34.13 6.27 -21.07
N ARG A 207 34.22 6.93 -22.23
CA ARG A 207 35.22 6.58 -23.25
C ARG A 207 36.64 6.74 -22.73
N GLU A 208 36.94 7.88 -22.09
CA GLU A 208 38.25 8.17 -21.49
C GLU A 208 38.68 7.11 -20.47
N ASN A 209 37.75 6.62 -19.63
CA ASN A 209 38.05 5.68 -18.56
C ASN A 209 37.88 4.21 -18.97
N SER A 210 37.31 3.95 -20.15
CA SER A 210 37.13 2.61 -20.71
C SER A 210 38.37 2.07 -21.44
N VAL A 211 39.48 2.82 -21.42
CA VAL A 211 40.74 2.43 -22.03
C VAL A 211 41.87 2.56 -21.02
N ASP A 212 42.78 1.58 -21.00
CA ASP A 212 43.99 1.63 -20.20
C ASP A 212 45.06 2.55 -20.85
N SER A 213 46.19 2.77 -20.17
CA SER A 213 47.30 3.57 -20.69
C SER A 213 47.94 3.03 -21.97
N SER A 214 47.60 1.81 -22.37
CA SER A 214 48.06 1.14 -23.60
C SER A 214 47.00 1.13 -24.70
N GLY A 215 45.85 1.77 -24.48
CA GLY A 215 44.73 1.85 -25.42
C GLY A 215 43.86 0.59 -25.50
N ARG A 216 43.96 -0.34 -24.53
CA ARG A 216 43.12 -1.54 -24.49
C ARG A 216 41.83 -1.28 -23.70
N PRO A 217 40.70 -1.90 -24.09
CA PRO A 217 39.46 -1.77 -23.33
C PRO A 217 39.63 -2.22 -21.86
N GLN A 218 39.17 -1.40 -20.92
CA GLN A 218 39.18 -1.65 -19.48
C GLN A 218 37.76 -1.47 -18.91
N SER A 219 37.42 -2.27 -17.90
CA SER A 219 36.15 -2.13 -17.17
C SER A 219 36.14 -0.85 -16.34
N VAL A 220 35.14 0.00 -16.54
CA VAL A 220 34.90 1.19 -15.72
C VAL A 220 34.14 0.78 -14.45
N ASN A 221 34.72 1.04 -13.27
CA ASN A 221 34.01 0.90 -12.02
C ASN A 221 33.05 2.10 -11.85
N MET A 222 31.74 1.83 -11.79
CA MET A 222 30.69 2.84 -11.66
C MET A 222 30.15 2.97 -10.22
N ARG A 223 30.82 2.35 -9.24
CA ARG A 223 30.39 2.31 -7.83
C ARG A 223 31.06 3.33 -6.93
N ASP A 224 32.17 3.90 -7.38
CA ASP A 224 32.98 4.88 -6.63
C ASP A 224 32.50 6.30 -6.95
#